data_AF-A0A2V8H5B9-F1
#
_entry.id   AF-A0A2V8H5B9-F1
#
_cell.length_a   1.000
_cell.length_b   1.000
_cell.length_c   1.000
_cell.angle_alpha   90.00
_cell.angle_beta   90.00
_cell.angle_gamma   90.00
#
_symmetry.space_group_name_H-M   'P 1'
#
loop_
_entity.id
_entity.type
_entity.pdbx_description
1 polymer ?
#
loop_
_entity_poly.entity_id
_entity_poly.type
_entity_poly.pdbx_seq_one_letter_code
_entity_poly.pdbx_strand_id
1 'polypeptide(L)'
;MLTVRRARRAAQLFVVAAHAWLGLVAFDLARLAGFSRLHARLKHLRTSTRRGTAALTGADVVWAVDEACVWYFKRAACLQRSAIATWLLRRHGLAAELVIGCRPLPFESHAWVELDGRVVNDRPQYQKVFTVLDRL
;
A
#
# COMPACT_ATOMS: atom_id res chain seq x y z
N MET A 1 -17.18 -11.71 -25.36
CA MET A 1 -16.81 -10.48 -24.62
C MET A 1 -16.42 -10.72 -23.14
N LEU A 2 -17.12 -11.58 -22.38
CA LEU A 2 -16.85 -11.84 -20.96
C LEU A 2 -15.47 -12.47 -20.68
N THR A 3 -14.99 -13.37 -21.54
CA THR A 3 -13.68 -14.05 -21.44
C THR A 3 -12.50 -13.09 -21.60
N VAL A 4 -12.57 -12.18 -22.57
CA VAL A 4 -11.51 -11.17 -22.81
C VAL A 4 -11.39 -10.20 -21.64
N ARG A 5 -12.51 -9.80 -21.03
CA ARG A 5 -12.51 -8.93 -19.83
C ARG A 5 -11.89 -9.64 -18.61
N ARG A 6 -12.22 -10.92 -18.40
CA ARG A 6 -11.64 -11.72 -17.30
C ARG A 6 -10.13 -11.91 -17.47
N ALA A 7 -9.66 -12.25 -18.68
CA ALA A 7 -8.23 -12.41 -18.97
C ALA A 7 -7.45 -11.10 -18.77
N ARG A 8 -8.00 -9.96 -19.23
CA ARG A 8 -7.40 -8.65 -19.01
C ARG A 8 -7.28 -8.30 -17.52
N ARG A 9 -8.34 -8.54 -16.73
CA ARG A 9 -8.30 -8.30 -15.28
C ARG A 9 -7.24 -9.16 -14.59
N ALA A 10 -7.16 -10.46 -14.92
CA ALA A 10 -6.14 -11.35 -14.35
C ALA A 10 -4.72 -10.89 -14.70
N ALA A 11 -4.47 -10.53 -15.96
CA ALA A 11 -3.17 -9.98 -16.38
C ALA A 11 -2.84 -8.67 -15.64
N GLN A 12 -3.81 -7.77 -15.46
CA GLN A 12 -3.62 -6.53 -14.71
C GLN A 12 -3.30 -6.81 -13.23
N LEU A 13 -4.01 -7.74 -12.59
CA LEU A 13 -3.72 -8.16 -11.21
C LEU A 13 -2.29 -8.71 -11.08
N PHE A 14 -1.88 -9.58 -12.00
CA PHE A 14 -0.51 -10.10 -12.04
C PHE A 14 0.52 -8.98 -12.18
N VAL A 15 0.28 -8.02 -13.09
CA VAL A 15 1.15 -6.85 -13.26
C VAL A 15 1.22 -6.02 -11.98
N VAL A 16 0.11 -5.79 -11.29
CA VAL A 16 0.10 -5.04 -10.02
C VAL A 16 0.85 -5.81 -8.93
N ALA A 17 0.65 -7.12 -8.80
CA ALA A 17 1.38 -7.96 -7.85
C ALA A 17 2.89 -7.96 -8.12
N ALA A 18 3.31 -8.04 -9.40
CA ALA A 18 4.71 -7.93 -9.77
C ALA A 18 5.29 -6.54 -9.43
N HIS A 19 4.55 -5.47 -9.68
CA HIS A 19 4.96 -4.12 -9.26
C HIS A 19 5.02 -3.98 -7.74
N ALA A 20 4.10 -4.61 -7.00
CA ALA A 20 4.12 -4.63 -5.55
C ALA A 20 5.38 -5.34 -5.05
N TRP A 21 5.71 -6.52 -5.58
CA TRP A 21 6.91 -7.26 -5.20
C TRP A 21 8.18 -6.47 -5.48
N LEU A 22 8.30 -5.86 -6.67
CA LEU A 22 9.43 -4.97 -6.99
C LEU A 22 9.46 -3.75 -6.06
N GLY A 23 8.30 -3.20 -5.70
CA GLY A 23 8.17 -2.14 -4.70
C GLY A 23 8.68 -2.55 -3.33
N LEU A 24 8.40 -3.78 -2.86
CA LEU A 24 8.91 -4.32 -1.60
C LEU A 24 10.44 -4.36 -1.61
N VAL A 25 11.05 -4.86 -2.69
CA VAL A 25 12.52 -4.86 -2.87
C VAL A 25 13.07 -3.44 -2.86
N ALA A 26 12.47 -2.53 -3.63
CA ALA A 26 12.89 -1.14 -3.71
C ALA A 26 12.79 -0.42 -2.34
N PHE A 27 11.77 -0.74 -1.54
CA PHE A 27 11.63 -0.22 -0.18
C PHE A 27 12.78 -0.69 0.71
N ASP A 28 13.14 -1.98 0.65
CA ASP A 28 14.25 -2.53 1.43
C ASP A 28 15.59 -1.89 1.04
N LEU A 29 15.85 -1.69 -0.26
CA LEU A 29 17.03 -0.97 -0.73
C LEU A 29 17.02 0.49 -0.29
N ALA A 30 15.88 1.19 -0.37
CA ALA A 30 15.74 2.57 0.06
C ALA A 30 15.94 2.73 1.58
N ARG A 31 15.57 1.72 2.37
CA ARG A 31 15.80 1.70 3.82
C ARG A 31 17.29 1.71 4.17
N LEU A 32 18.15 1.08 3.35
CA LEU A 32 19.61 1.10 3.55
C LEU A 32 20.19 2.52 3.43
N ALA A 33 19.53 3.41 2.67
CA ALA A 33 19.92 4.81 2.55
C ALA A 33 19.48 5.68 3.75
N GLY A 34 18.76 5.12 4.73
CA GLY A 34 18.31 5.76 5.96
C GLY A 34 16.82 6.06 6.01
N PHE A 35 16.23 5.94 7.21
CA PHE A 35 14.79 6.10 7.44
C PHE A 35 14.28 7.50 7.05
N SER A 36 15.01 8.58 7.38
CA SER A 36 14.58 9.95 7.07
C SER A 36 14.41 10.20 5.58
N ARG A 37 15.27 9.60 4.73
CA ARG A 37 15.17 9.72 3.27
C ARG A 37 13.99 8.92 2.73
N LEU A 38 13.76 7.73 3.26
CA LEU A 38 12.60 6.92 2.93
C LEU A 38 11.30 7.66 3.29
N HIS A 39 11.22 8.19 4.51
CA HIS A 39 10.08 8.97 4.99
C HIS A 39 9.81 10.21 4.11
N ALA A 40 10.86 10.99 3.78
CA ALA A 40 10.73 12.11 2.86
C ALA A 40 10.21 11.70 1.48
N ARG A 41 10.70 10.57 0.93
CA ARG A 41 10.18 10.03 -0.35
C ARG A 41 8.70 9.67 -0.25
N LEU A 42 8.29 9.01 0.83
CA LEU A 42 6.89 8.65 1.06
C LEU A 42 5.99 9.89 1.14
N LYS A 43 6.43 10.93 1.86
CA LYS A 43 5.72 12.22 1.97
C LYS A 43 5.56 12.93 0.62
N HIS A 44 6.47 12.70 -0.31
CA HIS A 44 6.42 13.29 -1.65
C HIS A 44 5.76 12.40 -2.70
N LEU A 45 5.27 11.21 -2.34
CA LEU A 45 4.50 10.36 -3.26
C LEU A 45 3.18 11.04 -3.59
N ARG A 46 3.06 11.57 -4.82
CA ARG A 46 1.84 12.24 -5.27
C ARG A 46 0.82 11.24 -5.81
N THR A 47 -0.46 11.48 -5.52
CA THR A 47 -1.56 10.83 -6.23
C THR A 47 -1.45 11.17 -7.71
N SER A 48 -1.44 10.14 -8.57
CA SER A 48 -1.47 10.36 -10.01
C SER A 48 -2.83 10.93 -10.39
N THR A 49 -2.85 12.07 -11.06
CA THR A 49 -4.09 12.63 -11.64
C THR A 49 -4.52 11.88 -12.89
N ARG A 50 -3.65 11.01 -13.43
CA ARG A 50 -3.96 10.15 -14.58
C ARG A 50 -4.90 9.05 -14.08
N ARG A 51 -6.20 9.29 -14.23
CA ARG A 51 -7.27 8.31 -13.97
C ARG A 51 -6.95 7.07 -14.81
N GLY A 52 -6.36 6.05 -14.17
CA GLY A 52 -6.07 4.79 -14.82
C GLY A 52 -7.38 4.26 -15.38
N THR A 53 -7.38 3.82 -16.63
CA THR A 53 -8.55 3.26 -17.31
C THR A 53 -9.18 2.21 -16.40
N ALA A 54 -10.35 2.54 -15.83
CA ALA A 54 -10.93 1.93 -14.64
C ALA A 54 -11.27 0.43 -14.84
N ALA A 55 -10.30 -0.44 -14.57
CA ALA A 55 -10.49 -1.88 -14.58
C ALA A 55 -10.22 -2.54 -13.21
N LEU A 56 -9.41 -1.90 -12.36
CA LEU A 56 -9.09 -2.40 -11.02
C LEU A 56 -9.63 -1.44 -9.94
N THR A 57 -10.21 -2.03 -8.90
CA THR A 57 -10.71 -1.36 -7.70
C THR A 57 -9.59 -1.18 -6.67
N GLY A 58 -9.82 -0.37 -5.63
CA GLY A 58 -8.88 -0.29 -4.50
C GLY A 58 -8.65 -1.65 -3.82
N ALA A 59 -9.71 -2.46 -3.71
CA ALA A 59 -9.63 -3.81 -3.15
C ALA A 59 -8.74 -4.74 -4.01
N ASP A 60 -8.81 -4.61 -5.34
CA ASP A 60 -7.94 -5.38 -6.25
C ASP A 60 -6.46 -5.06 -6.04
N VAL A 61 -6.14 -3.78 -5.84
CA VAL A 61 -4.76 -3.33 -5.57
C VAL A 61 -4.28 -3.83 -4.22
N VAL A 62 -5.10 -3.71 -3.18
CA VAL A 62 -4.78 -4.23 -1.83
C VAL A 62 -4.52 -5.72 -1.89
N TRP A 63 -5.42 -6.49 -2.53
CA TRP A 63 -5.27 -7.93 -2.68
C TRP A 63 -3.96 -8.29 -3.41
N ALA A 64 -3.62 -7.60 -4.50
CA ALA A 64 -2.39 -7.86 -5.25
C ALA A 64 -1.12 -7.56 -4.41
N VAL A 65 -1.19 -6.57 -3.51
CA VAL A 65 -0.09 -6.28 -2.56
C VAL A 65 0.02 -7.36 -1.50
N ASP A 66 -1.11 -7.83 -0.97
CA ASP A 66 -1.12 -8.91 0.02
C ASP A 66 -0.57 -10.22 -0.58
N GLU A 67 -0.96 -10.57 -1.80
CA GLU A 67 -0.38 -11.69 -2.56
C GLU A 67 1.13 -11.52 -2.74
N ALA A 68 1.60 -10.34 -3.16
CA ALA A 68 3.02 -10.08 -3.30
C ALA A 68 3.78 -10.25 -1.96
N CYS A 69 3.16 -9.92 -0.82
CA CYS A 69 3.73 -10.13 0.50
C CYS A 69 3.82 -11.62 0.88
N VAL A 70 2.85 -12.45 0.46
CA VAL A 70 2.88 -13.91 0.67
C VAL A 70 4.07 -14.55 -0.05
N TRP A 71 4.35 -14.10 -1.28
CA TRP A 71 5.45 -14.60 -2.11
C TRP A 71 6.77 -13.84 -1.91
N TYR A 72 6.83 -12.91 -0.97
CA TYR A 72 8.06 -12.20 -0.65
C TYR A 72 9.00 -13.10 0.17
N PHE A 73 10.29 -13.09 -0.14
CA PHE A 73 11.28 -14.01 0.46
C PHE A 73 11.45 -13.85 1.99
N LYS A 74 10.88 -12.78 2.58
CA LYS A 74 10.83 -12.53 4.02
C LYS A 74 9.46 -11.96 4.40
N ARG A 75 9.16 -11.95 5.71
CA ARG A 75 7.95 -11.30 6.22
C ARG A 75 7.98 -9.79 5.92
N ALA A 76 7.00 -9.32 5.16
CA ALA A 76 6.80 -7.89 4.92
C ALA A 76 6.38 -7.17 6.21
N ALA A 77 7.03 -6.07 6.54
CA ALA A 77 6.66 -5.23 7.68
C ALA A 77 5.37 -4.45 7.40
N CYS A 78 4.61 -4.08 8.44
CA CYS A 78 3.37 -3.31 8.29
C CYS A 78 3.60 -1.99 7.52
N LEU A 79 4.66 -1.25 7.85
CA LEU A 79 5.03 -0.02 7.15
C LEU A 79 5.39 -0.27 5.68
N GLN A 80 6.16 -1.31 5.39
CA GLN A 80 6.56 -1.67 4.04
C GLN A 80 5.32 -2.00 3.18
N ARG A 81 4.45 -2.89 3.68
CA ARG A 81 3.20 -3.26 3.00
C ARG A 81 2.31 -2.05 2.75
N SER A 82 2.06 -1.23 3.77
CA SER A 82 1.17 -0.07 3.67
C SER A 82 1.75 1.04 2.79
N ALA A 83 3.07 1.22 2.76
CA ALA A 83 3.73 2.14 1.84
C ALA A 83 3.58 1.72 0.38
N ILE A 84 3.78 0.44 0.06
CA ILE A 84 3.63 -0.06 -1.32
C ILE A 84 2.16 -0.06 -1.76
N ALA A 85 1.23 -0.41 -0.86
CA ALA A 85 -0.20 -0.26 -1.12
C ALA A 85 -0.58 1.20 -1.42
N THR A 86 -0.13 2.15 -0.61
CA THR A 86 -0.38 3.58 -0.82
C THR A 86 0.18 4.05 -2.16
N TRP A 87 1.42 3.69 -2.48
CA TRP A 87 2.03 4.03 -3.77
C TRP A 87 1.24 3.49 -4.96
N LEU A 88 0.84 2.22 -4.94
CA LEU A 88 0.08 1.61 -6.04
C LEU A 88 -1.33 2.21 -6.16
N LEU A 89 -2.04 2.39 -5.04
CA LEU A 89 -3.35 3.03 -5.02
C LEU A 89 -3.27 4.45 -5.62
N ARG A 90 -2.26 5.25 -5.20
CA ARG A 90 -1.97 6.58 -5.77
C ARG A 90 -1.66 6.53 -7.26
N ARG A 91 -0.90 5.52 -7.71
CA ARG A 91 -0.61 5.31 -9.14
C ARG A 91 -1.86 4.95 -9.95
N HIS A 92 -2.86 4.34 -9.31
CA HIS A 92 -4.18 4.06 -9.87
C HIS A 92 -5.17 5.23 -9.73
N GLY A 93 -4.73 6.39 -9.24
CA GLY A 93 -5.54 7.60 -9.11
C GLY A 93 -6.46 7.61 -7.89
N LEU A 94 -6.25 6.70 -6.94
CA LEU A 94 -6.96 6.66 -5.67
C LEU A 94 -6.16 7.47 -4.65
N ALA A 95 -6.81 8.42 -3.97
CA ALA A 95 -6.18 9.32 -3.01
C ALA A 95 -5.91 8.62 -1.66
N ALA A 96 -5.11 7.54 -1.70
CA ALA A 96 -4.71 6.79 -0.53
C ALA A 96 -3.81 7.61 0.39
N GLU A 97 -4.00 7.45 1.69
CA GLU A 97 -3.14 8.00 2.74
C GLU A 97 -2.48 6.85 3.50
N LEU A 98 -1.15 6.93 3.65
CA LEU A 98 -0.42 6.06 4.56
C LEU A 98 -0.51 6.64 5.96
N VAL A 99 -1.09 5.90 6.89
CA VAL A 99 -1.20 6.32 8.29
C VAL A 99 -0.22 5.52 9.14
N ILE A 100 0.56 6.22 9.95
CA ILE A 100 1.49 5.64 10.92
C ILE A 100 0.95 5.97 12.31
N GLY A 101 0.71 4.95 13.12
CA GLY A 101 0.21 5.11 14.48
C GLY A 101 0.98 4.29 15.50
N CYS A 102 0.84 4.67 16.76
CA CYS A 102 1.31 3.88 17.88
C CYS A 102 0.27 3.84 18.99
N ARG A 103 0.35 2.81 19.84
CA ARG A 103 -0.30 2.81 21.15
C ARG A 103 0.77 2.59 22.22
N PRO A 104 0.65 3.25 23.39
CA PRO A 104 1.66 3.14 24.44
C PRO A 104 1.58 1.81 25.22
N LEU A 105 0.38 1.25 25.44
CA LEU A 105 0.16 0.09 26.30
C LEU A 105 -0.89 -0.89 25.73
N PRO A 106 -0.54 -2.17 25.51
CA PRO A 106 0.83 -2.64 25.33
C PRO A 106 1.48 -1.93 24.13
N PHE A 107 2.77 -1.62 24.20
CA PHE A 107 3.43 -0.84 23.13
C PHE A 107 3.33 -1.56 21.79
N GLU A 108 2.74 -0.87 20.82
CA GLU A 108 2.63 -1.37 19.45
C GLU A 108 2.69 -0.20 18.48
N SER A 109 3.46 -0.38 17.40
CA SER A 109 3.46 0.54 16.27
C SER A 109 2.86 -0.17 15.06
N HIS A 110 2.02 0.55 14.32
CA HIS A 110 1.35 -0.01 13.17
C HIS A 110 1.24 1.02 12.06
N ALA A 111 1.13 0.52 10.83
CA ALA A 111 0.90 1.36 9.67
C ALA A 111 -0.16 0.73 8.78
N TRP A 112 -1.12 1.53 8.34
CA TRP A 112 -2.23 1.11 7.50
C TRP A 112 -2.49 2.15 6.40
N VAL A 113 -3.40 1.84 5.50
CA VAL A 113 -3.81 2.72 4.41
C VAL A 113 -5.26 3.10 4.56
N GLU A 114 -5.54 4.39 4.38
CA GLU A 114 -6.90 4.92 4.31
C GLU A 114 -7.23 5.40 2.90
N LEU A 115 -8.44 5.06 2.43
CA LEU A 115 -9.06 5.66 1.25
C LEU A 115 -10.34 6.36 1.70
N ASP A 116 -10.44 7.66 1.43
CA ASP A 116 -11.58 8.49 1.85
C ASP A 116 -11.89 8.31 3.36
N GLY A 117 -10.83 8.29 4.18
CA GLY A 117 -10.93 8.11 5.64
C GLY A 117 -11.27 6.69 6.12
N ARG A 118 -11.30 5.68 5.23
CA ARG A 118 -11.61 4.28 5.57
C ARG A 118 -10.38 3.40 5.45
N VAL A 119 -10.10 2.58 6.47
CA VAL A 119 -9.02 1.58 6.41
C VAL A 119 -9.32 0.55 5.32
N VAL A 120 -8.36 0.31 4.41
CA VAL A 120 -8.56 -0.58 3.24
C VAL A 120 -7.66 -1.81 3.19
N ASN A 121 -6.49 -1.77 3.84
CA ASN A 121 -5.57 -2.91 3.87
C ASN A 121 -5.49 -3.58 5.24
N ASP A 122 -6.36 -3.17 6.17
CA ASP A 122 -6.33 -3.63 7.54
C ASP A 122 -7.70 -3.48 8.24
N ARG A 123 -7.74 -3.77 9.55
CA ARG A 123 -8.97 -3.72 10.33
C ARG A 123 -9.39 -2.28 10.69
N PRO A 124 -10.67 -1.89 10.57
CA PRO A 124 -11.14 -0.54 10.94
C PRO A 124 -10.85 -0.13 12.39
N GLN A 125 -10.69 -1.10 13.30
CA GLN A 125 -10.39 -0.87 14.72
C GLN A 125 -9.06 -0.14 14.94
N TYR A 126 -8.11 -0.21 13.99
CA TYR A 126 -6.82 0.48 14.11
C TYR A 126 -6.97 2.00 14.28
N GLN A 127 -7.97 2.61 13.64
CA GLN A 127 -8.28 4.04 13.81
C GLN A 127 -8.66 4.43 15.24
N LYS A 128 -9.22 3.49 16.02
CA LYS A 128 -9.69 3.74 17.38
C LYS A 128 -8.63 3.43 18.43
N VAL A 129 -7.78 2.46 18.15
CA VAL A 129 -6.83 1.89 19.13
C VAL A 129 -5.47 2.57 19.07
N PHE A 130 -5.09 3.16 17.93
CA PHE A 130 -3.79 3.78 17.73
C PHE A 130 -3.91 5.29 17.67
N THR A 131 -3.01 5.97 18.37
CA THR A 131 -2.78 7.40 18.19
C THR A 131 -2.02 7.60 16.89
N VAL A 132 -2.57 8.42 15.99
CA VAL A 132 -1.91 8.76 14.73
C VAL A 132 -0.71 9.65 15.00
N LEU A 133 0.46 9.21 14.54
CA LEU A 133 1.70 9.97 14.60
C LEU A 133 1.95 10.75 13.32
N ASP A 134 1.58 10.18 12.17
CA ASP A 134 1.80 10.81 10.87
C ASP A 134 0.82 10.30 9.80
N ARG A 135 0.58 11.14 8.80
CA ARG A 135 -0.23 10.85 7.60
C ARG A 135 0.54 11.30 6.37
N LEU A 136 0.81 10.37 5.46
CA LEU A 136 1.65 10.57 4.27
C LEU A 136 0.87 10.30 3.00
#